data_AF-A0A0B3RIP1-F1
#
_entry.id   AF-A0A0B3RIP1-F1
#
_cell.length_a   1.000
_cell.length_b   1.000
_cell.length_c   1.000
_cell.angle_alpha   90.00
_cell.angle_beta   90.00
_cell.angle_gamma   90.00
#
_symmetry.space_group_name_H-M   'P 1'
#
loop_
_entity.id
_entity.type
_entity.pdbx_description
1 polymer ?
#
loop_
_entity_poly.entity_id
_entity_poly.type
_entity_poly.pdbx_seq_one_letter_code
_entity_poly.pdbx_strand_id
1 'polypeptide(L)'
;MPDGNQTTLPGMGHNAPPVFRQEVVDAHAAKASEFLDAAGEWLEAGAIETEERAAQLTDFITGLKAVKSKIEEDRKTDKKPHDDAGNAVQAAYKPLADKIDKALGKVNPLMGAYLSKVETEQRAEAERKRKEAEEAQMAAEEKARQAQARHDVSGEYDAEEARKAAEKARKDADRAAKARPKASSATGGGRAISMRTVWTAELADMKAAFMQFADHPEVEAVLVRLAEAKARSRDFDPTKQTIPGFTLTSKKVPA
;
A
#
# COMPACT_ATOMS: atom_id res chain seq x y z
N MET A 1 32.48 -47.44 34.22
CA MET A 1 32.53 -46.00 33.93
C MET A 1 31.08 -45.53 33.83
N PRO A 2 30.58 -44.65 34.70
CA PRO A 2 29.21 -44.15 34.59
C PRO A 2 29.19 -42.99 33.60
N ASP A 3 28.33 -43.08 32.59
CA ASP A 3 28.11 -42.01 31.62
C ASP A 3 27.44 -40.81 32.30
N GLY A 4 28.12 -39.68 32.22
CA GLY A 4 27.73 -38.43 32.87
C GLY A 4 26.44 -37.89 32.27
N ASN A 5 25.40 -37.82 33.10
CA ASN A 5 24.22 -37.01 32.86
C ASN A 5 24.63 -35.53 32.87
N GLN A 6 24.95 -34.99 31.69
CA GLN A 6 25.15 -33.56 31.52
C GLN A 6 23.79 -32.87 31.63
N THR A 7 23.43 -32.46 32.84
CA THR A 7 22.34 -31.52 33.07
C THR A 7 22.74 -30.18 32.47
N THR A 8 22.48 -29.98 31.18
CA THR A 8 22.59 -28.67 30.54
C THR A 8 21.62 -27.73 31.24
N LEU A 9 22.16 -26.78 32.01
CA LEU A 9 21.39 -25.71 32.64
C LEU A 9 20.55 -25.01 31.55
N PRO A 10 19.24 -24.83 31.74
CA PRO A 10 18.41 -24.18 30.74
C PRO A 10 18.94 -22.77 30.44
N GLY A 11 19.15 -22.49 29.15
CA GLY A 11 19.71 -21.23 28.69
C GLY A 11 18.83 -20.03 29.01
N MET A 12 19.44 -18.84 29.05
CA MET A 12 18.76 -17.56 29.31
C MET A 12 17.60 -17.39 28.30
N GLY A 13 16.35 -17.37 28.79
CA GLY A 13 15.13 -17.33 27.95
C GLY A 13 14.18 -18.53 28.15
N HIS A 14 14.59 -19.59 28.84
CA HIS A 14 13.77 -20.77 29.15
C HIS A 14 12.64 -20.57 30.18
N ASN A 15 12.43 -19.34 30.66
CA ASN A 15 11.37 -19.01 31.64
C ASN A 15 10.23 -18.17 31.03
N ALA A 16 10.04 -18.25 29.70
CA ALA A 16 8.85 -17.67 29.07
C ALA A 16 7.75 -18.74 29.04
N PRO A 17 6.70 -18.65 29.88
CA PRO A 17 5.58 -19.56 29.77
C PRO A 17 4.94 -19.42 28.37
N PRO A 18 4.37 -20.49 27.81
CA PRO A 18 3.70 -20.46 26.51
C PRO A 18 2.66 -19.32 26.45
N VAL A 19 2.58 -18.64 25.30
CA VAL A 19 1.66 -17.49 25.10
C VAL A 19 0.18 -17.89 25.04
N PHE A 20 -0.11 -19.19 24.98
CA PHE A 20 -1.43 -19.81 25.02
C PHE A 20 -1.36 -21.12 25.82
N ARG A 21 -2.52 -21.63 26.26
CA ARG A 21 -2.60 -22.88 27.03
C ARG A 21 -2.42 -24.09 26.10
N GLN A 22 -1.19 -24.59 25.97
CA GLN A 22 -0.86 -25.71 25.09
C GLN A 22 -1.74 -26.95 25.34
N GLU A 23 -1.96 -27.30 26.61
CA GLU A 23 -2.83 -28.44 26.98
C GLU A 23 -4.27 -28.28 26.48
N VAL A 24 -4.78 -27.04 26.39
CA VAL A 24 -6.12 -26.75 25.88
C VAL A 24 -6.15 -26.86 24.36
N VAL A 25 -5.09 -26.41 23.68
CA VAL A 25 -4.93 -26.61 22.24
C VAL A 25 -4.84 -28.09 21.90
N ASP A 26 -4.08 -28.86 22.65
CA ASP A 26 -3.92 -30.30 22.46
C ASP A 26 -5.26 -31.04 22.70
N ALA A 27 -6.01 -30.65 23.74
CA ALA A 27 -7.35 -31.18 23.99
C ALA A 27 -8.34 -30.82 22.86
N HIS A 28 -8.28 -29.59 22.34
CA HIS A 28 -9.08 -29.18 21.19
C HIS A 28 -8.69 -29.91 19.92
N ALA A 29 -7.40 -30.17 19.70
CA ALA A 29 -6.90 -30.91 18.55
C ALA A 29 -7.36 -32.37 18.60
N ALA A 30 -7.27 -33.02 19.76
CA ALA A 30 -7.81 -34.38 19.96
C ALA A 30 -9.32 -34.40 19.68
N LYS A 31 -10.07 -33.45 20.24
CA LYS A 31 -11.53 -33.40 20.05
C LYS A 31 -11.92 -33.08 18.60
N ALA A 32 -11.17 -32.21 17.93
CA ALA A 32 -11.36 -31.93 16.52
C ALA A 32 -11.07 -33.17 15.67
N SER A 33 -10.00 -33.92 15.97
CA SER A 33 -9.69 -35.17 15.27
C SER A 33 -10.84 -36.17 15.35
N GLU A 34 -11.39 -36.42 16.54
CA GLU A 34 -12.55 -37.32 16.71
C GLU A 34 -13.74 -36.92 15.82
N PHE A 35 -14.04 -35.62 15.78
CA PHE A 35 -15.13 -35.09 14.96
C PHE A 35 -14.81 -35.11 13.46
N LEU A 36 -13.53 -34.97 13.07
CA LEU A 36 -13.10 -35.05 11.68
C LEU A 36 -13.12 -36.49 11.17
N ASP A 37 -12.71 -37.46 11.99
CA ASP A 37 -12.79 -38.88 11.67
C ASP A 37 -14.27 -39.30 11.49
N ALA A 38 -15.14 -38.90 12.43
CA ALA A 38 -16.58 -39.10 12.30
C ALA A 38 -17.18 -38.37 11.09
N ALA A 39 -16.65 -37.20 10.71
CA ALA A 39 -17.07 -36.53 9.47
C ALA A 39 -16.70 -37.36 8.23
N GLY A 40 -15.55 -38.02 8.26
CA GLY A 40 -15.14 -38.99 7.24
C GLY A 40 -16.15 -40.11 7.07
N GLU A 41 -16.60 -40.72 8.17
CA GLU A 41 -17.64 -41.76 8.15
C GLU A 41 -18.96 -41.24 7.56
N TRP A 42 -19.37 -40.02 7.91
CA TRP A 42 -20.55 -39.37 7.32
C TRP A 42 -20.41 -39.10 5.82
N LEU A 43 -19.21 -38.73 5.36
CA LEU A 43 -18.93 -38.50 3.94
C LEU A 43 -18.89 -39.81 3.15
N GLU A 44 -18.33 -40.88 3.72
CA GLU A 44 -18.32 -42.22 3.13
C GLU A 44 -19.72 -42.84 3.05
N ALA A 45 -20.57 -42.59 4.05
CA ALA A 45 -21.96 -43.03 4.06
C ALA A 45 -22.81 -42.44 2.91
N GLY A 46 -22.37 -41.33 2.31
CA GLY A 46 -22.97 -40.79 1.09
C GLY A 46 -24.37 -40.22 1.27
N ALA A 47 -25.33 -40.67 0.45
CA ALA A 47 -26.68 -40.11 0.44
C ALA A 47 -27.45 -40.46 1.73
N ILE A 48 -28.06 -39.45 2.34
CA ILE A 48 -28.92 -39.64 3.52
C ILE A 48 -30.36 -39.89 3.06
N GLU A 49 -30.81 -41.14 3.15
CA GLU A 49 -32.10 -41.58 2.59
C GLU A 49 -33.26 -41.61 3.61
N THR A 50 -32.95 -41.57 4.91
CA THR A 50 -33.94 -41.68 5.99
C THR A 50 -33.96 -40.44 6.88
N GLU A 51 -35.14 -40.05 7.36
CA GLU A 51 -35.31 -38.93 8.29
C GLU A 51 -34.51 -39.10 9.60
N GLU A 52 -34.41 -40.32 10.12
CA GLU A 52 -33.61 -40.63 11.32
C GLU A 52 -32.12 -40.33 11.11
N ARG A 53 -31.55 -40.72 9.96
CA ARG A 53 -30.16 -40.40 9.61
C ARG A 53 -29.95 -38.90 9.38
N ALA A 54 -30.95 -38.19 8.87
CA ALA A 54 -30.90 -36.73 8.75
C ALA A 54 -30.92 -36.03 10.12
N ALA A 55 -31.68 -36.56 11.08
CA ALA A 55 -31.66 -36.08 12.47
C ALA A 55 -30.29 -36.32 13.13
N GLN A 56 -29.73 -37.52 12.99
CA GLN A 56 -28.38 -37.85 13.48
C GLN A 56 -27.29 -36.94 12.88
N LEU A 57 -27.37 -36.66 11.56
CA LEU A 57 -26.45 -35.73 10.90
C LEU A 57 -26.63 -34.29 11.42
N THR A 58 -27.86 -33.88 11.75
CA THR A 58 -28.13 -32.57 12.34
C THR A 58 -27.50 -32.43 13.73
N ASP A 59 -27.58 -33.46 14.55
CA ASP A 59 -26.92 -33.51 15.87
C ASP A 59 -25.41 -33.46 15.72
N PHE A 60 -24.85 -34.20 14.76
CA PHE A 60 -23.43 -34.17 14.44
C PHE A 60 -22.95 -32.78 13.99
N ILE A 61 -23.68 -32.12 13.08
CA ILE A 61 -23.40 -30.75 12.63
C ILE A 61 -23.46 -29.77 13.82
N THR A 62 -24.43 -29.94 14.72
CA THR A 62 -24.54 -29.13 15.94
C THR A 62 -23.34 -29.34 16.86
N GLY A 63 -22.88 -30.58 17.01
CA GLY A 63 -21.66 -30.92 17.74
C GLY A 63 -20.40 -30.26 17.14
N LEU A 64 -20.24 -30.31 15.82
CA LEU A 64 -19.15 -29.63 15.11
C LEU A 64 -19.14 -28.12 15.36
N LYS A 65 -20.32 -27.48 15.29
CA LYS A 65 -20.47 -26.04 15.58
C LYS A 65 -20.11 -25.72 17.03
N ALA A 66 -20.50 -26.55 17.98
CA ALA A 66 -20.18 -26.37 19.39
C ALA A 66 -18.67 -26.47 19.66
N VAL A 67 -17.99 -27.49 19.09
CA VAL A 67 -16.53 -27.64 19.22
C VAL A 67 -15.81 -26.44 18.62
N LYS A 68 -16.17 -26.02 17.40
CA LYS A 68 -15.60 -24.82 16.76
C LYS A 68 -15.79 -23.57 17.63
N SER A 69 -16.97 -23.41 18.23
CA SER A 69 -17.28 -22.24 19.05
C SER A 69 -16.42 -22.20 20.31
N LYS A 70 -16.22 -23.35 20.96
CA LYS A 70 -15.37 -23.49 22.15
C LYS A 70 -13.89 -23.20 21.84
N ILE A 71 -13.38 -23.69 20.71
CA ILE A 71 -12.02 -23.37 20.24
C ILE A 71 -11.83 -21.85 20.12
N GLU A 72 -12.80 -21.16 19.51
CA GLU A 72 -12.73 -19.70 19.34
C GLU A 72 -12.86 -18.93 20.66
N GLU A 73 -13.64 -19.43 21.61
CA GLU A 73 -13.74 -18.85 22.94
C GLU A 73 -12.42 -18.96 23.73
N ASP A 74 -11.80 -20.15 23.73
CA ASP A 74 -10.51 -20.35 24.38
C ASP A 74 -9.39 -19.56 23.69
N ARG A 75 -9.40 -19.47 22.34
CA ARG A 75 -8.48 -18.61 21.59
C ARG A 75 -8.63 -17.14 22.00
N LYS A 76 -9.86 -16.63 22.14
CA LYS A 76 -10.10 -15.25 22.60
C LYS A 76 -9.60 -15.04 24.03
N THR A 77 -9.80 -16.02 24.90
CA THR A 77 -9.32 -15.99 26.29
C THR A 77 -7.81 -15.89 26.35
N ASP A 78 -7.10 -16.76 25.63
CA ASP A 78 -5.63 -16.79 25.62
C ASP A 78 -5.05 -15.55 24.92
N LYS A 79 -5.74 -15.02 23.89
CA LYS A 79 -5.31 -13.81 23.16
C LYS A 79 -5.56 -12.52 23.95
N LYS A 80 -6.57 -12.48 24.81
CA LYS A 80 -6.99 -11.29 25.56
C LYS A 80 -5.85 -10.56 26.28
N PRO A 81 -4.99 -11.20 27.10
CA PRO A 81 -3.90 -10.49 27.80
C PRO A 81 -2.90 -9.85 26.84
N HIS A 82 -2.64 -10.48 25.68
CA HIS A 82 -1.71 -9.94 24.68
C HIS A 82 -2.32 -8.78 23.90
N ASP A 83 -3.60 -8.87 23.55
CA ASP A 83 -4.33 -7.76 22.94
C ASP A 83 -4.41 -6.56 23.91
N ASP A 84 -4.72 -6.81 25.18
CA ASP A 84 -4.79 -5.77 26.22
C ASP A 84 -3.41 -5.12 26.45
N ALA A 85 -2.33 -5.92 26.49
CA ALA A 85 -0.96 -5.42 26.58
C ALA A 85 -0.55 -4.61 25.34
N GLY A 86 -0.88 -5.11 24.14
CA GLY A 86 -0.64 -4.39 22.88
C GLY A 86 -1.39 -3.06 22.84
N ASN A 87 -2.65 -3.05 23.26
CA ASN A 87 -3.47 -1.85 23.36
C ASN A 87 -2.91 -0.85 24.38
N ALA A 88 -2.38 -1.32 25.52
CA ALA A 88 -1.75 -0.46 26.51
C ALA A 88 -0.49 0.23 25.95
N VAL A 89 0.36 -0.50 25.21
CA VAL A 89 1.51 0.08 24.51
C VAL A 89 1.04 1.11 23.49
N GLN A 90 0.05 0.77 22.65
CA GLN A 90 -0.49 1.73 21.69
C GLN A 90 -1.06 2.98 22.37
N ALA A 91 -1.79 2.83 23.47
CA ALA A 91 -2.35 3.95 24.24
C ALA A 91 -1.26 4.85 24.86
N ALA A 92 -0.11 4.29 25.25
CA ALA A 92 1.01 5.07 25.78
C ALA A 92 1.72 5.89 24.68
N TYR A 93 1.94 5.29 23.51
CA TYR A 93 2.72 5.91 22.44
C TYR A 93 1.88 6.79 21.49
N LYS A 94 0.63 6.43 21.24
CA LYS A 94 -0.24 7.14 20.29
C LYS A 94 -0.40 8.64 20.61
N PRO A 95 -0.63 9.07 21.86
CA PRO A 95 -0.71 10.49 22.17
C PRO A 95 0.60 11.25 21.94
N LEU A 96 1.75 10.59 22.07
CA LEU A 96 3.06 11.18 21.79
C LEU A 96 3.25 11.35 20.27
N ALA A 97 2.99 10.29 19.51
CA ALA A 97 3.02 10.32 18.05
C ALA A 97 2.05 11.38 17.50
N ASP A 98 0.79 11.37 17.94
CA ASP A 98 -0.24 12.32 17.48
C ASP A 98 0.16 13.79 17.77
N LYS A 99 0.85 14.08 18.89
CA LYS A 99 1.37 15.42 19.19
C LYS A 99 2.47 15.84 18.23
N ILE A 100 3.39 14.93 17.92
CA ILE A 100 4.46 15.16 16.95
C ILE A 100 3.87 15.32 15.54
N ASP A 101 2.90 14.49 15.15
CA ASP A 101 2.21 14.60 13.87
C ASP A 101 1.47 15.94 13.74
N LYS A 102 0.83 16.42 14.81
CA LYS A 102 0.24 17.76 14.85
C LYS A 102 1.30 18.86 14.68
N ALA A 103 2.48 18.70 15.28
CA ALA A 103 3.58 19.66 15.12
C ALA A 103 4.13 19.62 13.67
N LEU A 104 4.37 18.42 13.13
CA LEU A 104 4.79 18.20 11.74
C LEU A 104 3.79 18.79 10.75
N GLY A 105 2.49 18.61 10.99
CA GLY A 105 1.42 19.21 10.19
C GLY A 105 1.42 20.73 10.19
N LYS A 106 1.98 21.38 11.23
CA LYS A 106 2.13 22.84 11.29
C LYS A 106 3.43 23.34 10.66
N VAL A 107 4.54 22.61 10.82
CA VAL A 107 5.86 23.06 10.32
C VAL A 107 6.12 22.66 8.85
N ASN A 108 5.57 21.54 8.38
CA ASN A 108 5.72 21.11 6.98
C ASN A 108 5.16 22.13 5.98
N PRO A 109 3.99 22.77 6.22
CA PRO A 109 3.52 23.87 5.37
C PRO A 109 4.47 25.07 5.30
N LEU A 110 5.19 25.37 6.38
CA LEU A 110 6.20 26.46 6.37
C LEU A 110 7.36 26.12 5.43
N MET A 111 7.84 24.88 5.50
CA MET A 111 8.86 24.38 4.55
C MET A 111 8.31 24.33 3.12
N GLY A 112 7.06 23.92 2.94
CA GLY A 112 6.38 23.94 1.65
C GLY A 112 6.33 25.34 1.05
N ALA A 113 5.91 26.35 1.82
CA ALA A 113 5.88 27.75 1.39
C ALA A 113 7.27 28.29 1.03
N TYR A 114 8.31 27.92 1.79
CA TYR A 114 9.69 28.28 1.45
C TYR A 114 10.14 27.61 0.14
N LEU A 115 9.90 26.31 -0.02
CA LEU A 115 10.26 25.60 -1.25
C LEU A 115 9.49 26.12 -2.47
N SER A 116 8.23 26.55 -2.32
CA SER A 116 7.49 27.23 -3.39
C SER A 116 8.12 28.56 -3.78
N LYS A 117 8.58 29.36 -2.81
CA LYS A 117 9.32 30.61 -3.10
C LYS A 117 10.61 30.32 -3.86
N VAL A 118 11.40 29.36 -3.39
CA VAL A 118 12.62 28.93 -4.06
C VAL A 118 12.32 28.42 -5.48
N GLU A 119 11.21 27.70 -5.68
CA GLU A 119 10.79 27.28 -7.02
C GLU A 119 10.44 28.47 -7.92
N THR A 120 9.72 29.47 -7.41
CA THR A 120 9.41 30.68 -8.18
C THR A 120 10.67 31.47 -8.54
N GLU A 121 11.63 31.58 -7.64
CA GLU A 121 12.91 32.23 -7.87
C GLU A 121 13.74 31.46 -8.91
N GLN A 122 13.81 30.13 -8.79
CA GLN A 122 14.50 29.27 -9.76
C GLN A 122 13.86 29.33 -11.15
N ARG A 123 12.53 29.38 -11.24
CA ARG A 123 11.82 29.55 -12.51
C ARG A 123 12.10 30.92 -13.15
N ALA A 124 12.08 32.00 -12.36
CA ALA A 124 12.41 33.33 -12.84
C ALA A 124 13.88 33.43 -13.31
N GLU A 125 14.81 32.84 -12.56
CA GLU A 125 16.22 32.77 -12.95
C GLU A 125 16.42 31.92 -14.21
N ALA A 126 15.73 30.78 -14.33
CA ALA A 126 15.75 29.94 -15.52
C ALA A 126 15.20 30.68 -16.75
N GLU A 127 14.12 31.45 -16.60
CA GLU A 127 13.58 32.28 -17.69
C GLU A 127 14.56 33.39 -18.09
N ARG A 128 15.21 34.06 -17.13
CA ARG A 128 16.24 35.07 -17.41
C ARG A 128 17.41 34.46 -18.18
N LYS A 129 17.94 33.33 -17.72
CA LYS A 129 19.03 32.62 -18.40
C LYS A 129 18.62 32.09 -19.78
N ARG A 130 17.35 31.73 -19.97
CA ARG A 130 16.83 31.35 -21.29
C ARG A 130 16.87 32.53 -22.26
N LYS A 131 16.41 33.71 -21.84
CA LYS A 131 16.47 34.95 -22.66
C LYS A 131 17.91 35.34 -22.97
N GLU A 132 18.80 35.30 -21.99
CA GLU A 132 20.24 35.57 -22.19
C GLU A 132 20.87 34.56 -23.17
N ALA A 133 20.48 33.28 -23.13
CA ALA A 133 20.95 32.27 -24.07
C ALA A 133 20.39 32.47 -25.49
N GLU A 134 19.12 32.85 -25.63
CA GLU A 134 18.49 33.19 -26.92
C GLU A 134 19.17 34.42 -27.55
N GLU A 135 19.43 35.47 -26.77
CA GLU A 135 20.15 36.67 -27.21
C GLU A 135 21.59 36.37 -27.62
N ALA A 136 22.31 35.56 -26.84
CA ALA A 136 23.67 35.14 -27.16
C ALA A 136 23.72 34.29 -28.44
N GLN A 137 22.71 33.45 -28.68
CA GLN A 137 22.59 32.68 -29.93
C GLN A 137 22.36 33.59 -31.13
N MET A 138 21.41 34.52 -31.05
CA MET A 138 21.16 35.49 -32.12
C MET A 138 22.40 36.34 -32.43
N ALA A 139 23.13 36.80 -31.41
CA ALA A 139 24.36 37.56 -31.58
C ALA A 139 25.49 36.71 -32.21
N ALA A 140 25.60 35.43 -31.84
CA ALA A 140 26.58 34.52 -32.43
C ALA A 140 26.26 34.20 -33.89
N GLU A 141 24.98 34.01 -34.22
CA GLU A 141 24.51 33.77 -35.59
C GLU A 141 24.72 34.99 -36.49
N GLU A 142 24.44 36.20 -35.98
CA GLU A 142 24.69 37.44 -36.71
C GLU A 142 26.19 37.67 -36.96
N LYS A 143 27.05 37.45 -35.95
CA LYS A 143 28.51 37.53 -36.12
C LYS A 143 29.04 36.49 -37.11
N ALA A 144 28.52 35.26 -37.06
CA ALA A 144 28.89 34.22 -38.02
C ALA A 144 28.46 34.59 -39.44
N ARG A 145 27.26 35.15 -39.62
CA ARG A 145 26.76 35.63 -40.92
C ARG A 145 27.61 36.78 -41.46
N GLN A 146 28.00 37.73 -40.60
CA GLN A 146 28.86 38.85 -40.99
C GLN A 146 30.28 38.42 -41.33
N ALA A 147 30.86 37.48 -40.59
CA ALA A 147 32.18 36.91 -40.87
C ALA A 147 32.19 36.14 -42.21
N GLN A 148 31.16 35.31 -42.45
CA GLN A 148 31.00 34.59 -43.72
C GLN A 148 30.80 35.54 -44.91
N ALA A 149 30.03 36.62 -44.74
CA ALA A 149 29.80 37.60 -45.80
C ALA A 149 31.04 38.43 -46.15
N ARG A 150 31.97 38.63 -45.18
CA ARG A 150 33.19 39.43 -45.38
C ARG A 150 34.43 38.61 -45.69
N HIS A 151 34.36 37.27 -45.65
CA HIS A 151 35.51 36.37 -45.79
C HIS A 151 36.71 36.81 -44.93
N ASP A 152 36.43 37.29 -43.72
CA ASP A 152 37.43 37.86 -42.81
C ASP A 152 37.84 36.84 -41.75
N VAL A 153 39.11 36.46 -41.77
CA VAL A 153 39.73 35.50 -40.82
C VAL A 153 39.64 36.00 -39.38
N SER A 154 39.68 37.31 -39.14
CA SER A 154 39.49 37.89 -37.80
C SER A 154 38.03 37.74 -37.34
N GLY A 155 37.08 37.92 -38.26
CA GLY A 155 35.65 37.73 -38.00
C GLY A 155 35.28 36.28 -37.70
N GLU A 156 35.99 35.31 -38.28
CA GLU A 156 35.79 33.89 -37.99
C GLU A 156 36.17 33.53 -36.54
N TYR A 157 37.26 34.10 -36.01
CA TYR A 157 37.66 33.92 -34.61
C TYR A 157 36.64 34.55 -33.64
N ASP A 158 36.18 35.77 -33.92
CA ASP A 158 35.14 36.44 -33.12
C ASP A 158 33.79 35.70 -33.16
N ALA A 159 33.47 35.08 -34.29
CA ALA A 159 32.29 34.23 -34.43
C ALA A 159 32.43 32.89 -33.67
N GLU A 160 33.63 32.33 -33.57
CA GLU A 160 33.90 31.13 -32.77
C GLU A 160 33.81 31.42 -31.26
N GLU A 161 34.36 32.54 -30.79
CA GLU A 161 34.20 32.98 -29.40
C GLU A 161 32.73 33.25 -29.05
N ALA A 162 31.98 33.90 -29.95
CA ALA A 162 30.55 34.14 -29.77
C ALA A 162 29.75 32.82 -29.70
N ARG A 163 30.11 31.81 -30.51
CA ARG A 163 29.51 30.46 -30.43
C ARG A 163 29.83 29.76 -29.10
N LYS A 164 31.08 29.84 -28.61
CA LYS A 164 31.47 29.29 -27.29
C LYS A 164 30.72 29.97 -26.15
N ALA A 165 30.53 31.29 -26.23
CA ALA A 165 29.74 32.05 -25.26
C ALA A 165 28.25 31.63 -25.28
N ALA A 166 27.66 31.47 -26.47
CA ALA A 166 26.29 30.98 -26.64
C ALA A 166 26.11 29.54 -26.12
N GLU A 167 27.09 28.66 -26.35
CA GLU A 167 27.06 27.29 -25.81
C GLU A 167 27.13 27.28 -24.28
N LYS A 168 27.97 28.13 -23.69
CA LYS A 168 28.06 28.27 -22.22
C LYS A 168 26.75 28.81 -21.64
N ALA A 169 26.17 29.85 -22.24
CA ALA A 169 24.88 30.40 -21.83
C ALA A 169 23.76 29.35 -21.92
N ARG A 170 23.75 28.54 -22.98
CA ARG A 170 22.81 27.41 -23.13
C ARG A 170 22.99 26.35 -22.02
N LYS A 171 24.22 25.96 -21.71
CA LYS A 171 24.50 25.00 -20.62
C LYS A 171 24.06 25.54 -19.25
N ASP A 172 24.24 26.83 -19.01
CA ASP A 172 23.82 27.47 -17.77
C ASP A 172 22.29 27.60 -17.69
N ALA A 173 21.61 27.86 -18.81
CA ALA A 173 20.15 27.82 -18.91
C ALA A 173 19.60 26.40 -18.66
N ASP A 174 20.18 25.37 -19.28
CA ASP A 174 19.78 23.97 -19.08
C ASP A 174 19.98 23.51 -17.62
N ARG A 175 21.07 23.95 -16.97
CA ARG A 175 21.32 23.66 -15.56
C ARG A 175 20.30 24.33 -14.65
N ALA A 176 19.94 25.58 -14.94
CA ALA A 176 18.92 26.31 -14.19
C ALA A 176 17.53 25.71 -14.38
N ALA A 177 17.18 25.29 -15.60
CA ALA A 177 15.89 24.65 -15.90
C ALA A 177 15.71 23.29 -15.21
N LYS A 178 16.81 22.56 -14.98
CA LYS A 178 16.81 21.25 -14.27
C LYS A 178 16.99 21.37 -12.76
N ALA A 179 17.23 22.57 -12.23
CA ALA A 179 17.36 22.78 -10.80
C ALA A 179 16.03 22.42 -10.11
N ARG A 180 16.14 21.68 -9.00
CA ARG A 180 14.99 21.35 -8.15
C ARG A 180 15.09 22.14 -6.84
N PRO A 181 13.98 22.67 -6.32
CA PRO A 181 13.96 23.31 -5.01
C PRO A 181 14.31 22.27 -3.93
N LYS A 182 15.36 22.55 -3.16
CA LYS A 182 15.82 21.70 -2.06
C LYS A 182 16.25 22.56 -0.88
N ALA A 183 15.93 22.11 0.33
CA ALA A 183 16.45 22.67 1.57
C ALA A 183 17.39 21.65 2.22
N SER A 184 18.67 22.00 2.37
CA SER A 184 19.67 21.13 3.00
C SER A 184 19.62 21.22 4.52
N SER A 185 20.02 20.14 5.20
CA SER A 185 20.20 20.15 6.65
C SER A 185 21.40 21.02 7.03
N ALA A 186 21.22 21.90 8.00
CA ALA A 186 22.29 22.76 8.52
C ALA A 186 23.41 21.97 9.24
N THR A 187 23.07 20.84 9.85
CA THR A 187 24.00 20.01 10.63
C THR A 187 24.50 18.78 9.86
N GLY A 188 24.02 18.57 8.62
CA GLY A 188 24.35 17.38 7.81
C GLY A 188 23.72 16.07 8.29
N GLY A 189 23.05 16.05 9.44
CA GLY A 189 22.40 14.85 9.99
C GLY A 189 21.08 14.49 9.31
N GLY A 190 20.45 15.43 8.60
CA GLY A 190 19.18 15.22 7.89
C GLY A 190 19.35 15.15 6.38
N ARG A 191 18.55 14.29 5.72
CA ARG A 191 18.38 14.35 4.26
C ARG A 191 17.76 15.69 3.87
N ALA A 192 18.14 16.22 2.71
CA ALA A 192 17.53 17.44 2.17
C ALA A 192 16.02 17.23 1.94
N ILE A 193 15.22 18.22 2.33
CA ILE A 193 13.77 18.20 2.08
C ILE A 193 13.54 18.76 0.67
N SER A 194 12.88 17.96 -0.16
CA SER A 194 12.46 18.33 -1.52
C SER A 194 10.95 18.24 -1.66
N MET A 195 10.39 19.00 -2.60
CA MET A 195 9.00 18.82 -2.99
C MET A 195 8.77 17.42 -3.57
N ARG A 196 7.64 16.81 -3.22
CA ARG A 196 7.17 15.54 -3.80
C ARG A 196 5.88 15.80 -4.55
N THR A 197 5.83 15.34 -5.81
CA THR A 197 4.60 15.31 -6.58
C THR A 197 3.76 14.12 -6.12
N VAL A 198 2.55 14.40 -5.63
CA VAL A 198 1.55 13.38 -5.31
C VAL A 198 0.44 13.50 -6.35
N TRP A 199 0.15 12.40 -7.04
CA TRP A 199 -0.95 12.33 -8.01
C TRP A 199 -2.19 11.85 -7.28
N THR A 200 -3.17 12.72 -7.11
CA THR A 200 -4.50 12.39 -6.61
C THR A 200 -5.46 12.31 -7.79
N ALA A 201 -6.09 11.15 -7.98
CA ALA A 201 -7.11 10.97 -8.99
C ALA A 201 -8.49 11.28 -8.40
N GLU A 202 -9.19 12.27 -8.94
CA GLU A 202 -10.60 12.50 -8.66
C GLU A 202 -11.44 11.82 -9.75
N LEU A 203 -12.47 11.08 -9.34
CA LEU A 203 -13.34 10.36 -10.26
C LEU A 203 -14.31 11.33 -10.93
N ALA A 204 -13.99 11.78 -12.15
CA ALA A 204 -14.83 12.72 -12.89
C ALA A 204 -16.01 12.03 -13.61
N ASP A 205 -15.75 10.91 -14.29
CA ASP A 205 -16.76 10.11 -14.97
C ASP A 205 -16.64 8.63 -14.56
N MET A 206 -17.64 8.16 -13.83
CA MET A 206 -17.73 6.79 -13.34
C MET A 206 -17.74 5.77 -14.50
N LYS A 207 -18.43 6.06 -15.61
CA LYS A 207 -18.56 5.09 -16.71
C LYS A 207 -17.24 4.93 -17.46
N ALA A 208 -16.57 6.04 -17.76
CA ALA A 208 -15.27 6.02 -18.41
C ALA A 208 -14.21 5.34 -17.52
N ALA A 209 -14.21 5.64 -16.22
CA ALA A 209 -13.31 4.99 -15.26
C ALA A 209 -13.59 3.48 -15.15
N PHE A 210 -14.86 3.09 -15.08
CA PHE A 210 -15.25 1.69 -15.04
C PHE A 210 -14.77 0.94 -16.28
N MET A 211 -14.95 1.51 -17.48
CA MET A 211 -14.45 0.88 -18.72
C MET A 211 -12.92 0.76 -18.73
N GLN A 212 -12.20 1.75 -18.20
CA GLN A 212 -10.73 1.72 -18.12
C GLN A 212 -10.20 0.62 -17.18
N PHE A 213 -10.94 0.34 -16.09
CA PHE A 213 -10.56 -0.63 -15.07
C PHE A 213 -11.40 -1.91 -15.10
N ALA A 214 -12.14 -2.16 -16.19
CA ALA A 214 -13.11 -3.26 -16.27
C ALA A 214 -12.48 -4.63 -16.04
N ASP A 215 -11.26 -4.84 -16.54
CA ASP A 215 -10.51 -6.10 -16.43
C ASP A 215 -9.64 -6.19 -15.16
N HIS A 216 -9.75 -5.22 -14.24
CA HIS A 216 -8.94 -5.23 -13.02
C HIS A 216 -9.52 -6.22 -11.99
N PRO A 217 -8.71 -7.13 -11.40
CA PRO A 217 -9.20 -8.16 -10.48
C PRO A 217 -9.99 -7.63 -9.28
N GLU A 218 -9.61 -6.46 -8.77
CA GLU A 218 -10.35 -5.83 -7.65
C GLU A 218 -11.73 -5.32 -8.07
N VAL A 219 -11.90 -4.86 -9.31
CA VAL A 219 -13.19 -4.41 -9.82
C VAL A 219 -14.12 -5.60 -9.98
N GLU A 220 -13.63 -6.72 -10.52
CA GLU A 220 -14.38 -7.98 -10.58
C GLU A 220 -14.84 -8.45 -9.19
N ALA A 221 -13.93 -8.45 -8.21
CA ALA A 221 -14.27 -8.83 -6.84
C ALA A 221 -15.35 -7.93 -6.22
N VAL A 222 -15.27 -6.61 -6.46
CA VAL A 222 -16.29 -5.65 -6.00
C VAL A 222 -17.63 -5.89 -6.68
N LEU A 223 -17.63 -6.15 -7.99
CA LEU A 223 -18.83 -6.43 -8.78
C LEU A 223 -19.54 -7.71 -8.31
N VAL A 224 -18.80 -8.81 -8.10
CA VAL A 224 -19.35 -10.06 -7.54
C VAL A 224 -19.92 -9.82 -6.14
N ARG A 225 -19.19 -9.11 -5.27
CA ARG A 225 -19.67 -8.78 -3.91
C ARG A 225 -20.97 -7.98 -3.93
N LEU A 226 -21.10 -7.01 -4.85
CA LEU A 226 -22.32 -6.22 -5.02
C LEU A 226 -23.48 -7.05 -5.57
N ALA A 227 -23.21 -7.96 -6.52
CA ALA A 227 -24.21 -8.86 -7.06
C ALA A 227 -24.73 -9.85 -6.00
N GLU A 228 -23.85 -10.45 -5.19
CA GLU A 228 -24.24 -11.32 -4.09
C GLU A 228 -24.99 -10.58 -2.97
N ALA A 229 -24.58 -9.35 -2.66
CA ALA A 229 -25.29 -8.52 -1.68
C ALA A 229 -26.70 -8.17 -2.16
N LYS A 230 -26.85 -7.87 -3.47
CA LYS A 230 -28.16 -7.66 -4.08
C LYS A 230 -29.00 -8.94 -4.11
N ALA A 231 -28.39 -10.09 -4.43
CA ALA A 231 -29.08 -11.38 -4.40
C ALA A 231 -29.59 -11.78 -3.00
N ARG A 232 -28.96 -11.27 -1.94
CA ARG A 232 -29.36 -11.46 -0.54
C ARG A 232 -30.34 -10.41 -0.02
N SER A 233 -30.61 -9.34 -0.77
CA SER A 233 -31.47 -8.26 -0.30
C SER A 233 -32.94 -8.71 -0.31
N ARG A 234 -33.75 -8.15 0.60
CA ARG A 234 -35.17 -8.47 0.72
C ARG A 234 -35.98 -8.07 -0.52
N ASP A 235 -35.48 -7.09 -1.27
CA ASP A 235 -36.18 -6.45 -2.39
C ASP A 235 -35.88 -7.12 -3.75
N PHE A 236 -35.03 -8.15 -3.75
CA PHE A 236 -34.63 -8.87 -4.96
C PHE A 236 -34.94 -10.35 -4.82
N ASP A 237 -35.71 -10.89 -5.76
CA ASP A 237 -36.00 -12.32 -5.82
C ASP A 237 -35.05 -12.98 -6.85
N PRO A 238 -34.00 -13.69 -6.41
CA PRO A 238 -33.03 -14.31 -7.31
C PRO A 238 -33.61 -15.46 -8.14
N THR A 239 -34.86 -15.88 -7.88
CA THR A 239 -35.56 -16.91 -8.66
C THR A 239 -36.39 -16.33 -9.80
N LYS A 240 -36.72 -15.04 -9.74
CA LYS A 240 -37.57 -14.34 -10.73
C LYS A 240 -36.85 -13.22 -11.46
N GLN A 241 -35.75 -12.73 -10.92
CA GLN A 241 -35.02 -11.59 -11.46
C GLN A 241 -33.57 -11.97 -11.75
N THR A 242 -33.09 -11.61 -12.94
CA THR A 242 -31.71 -11.77 -13.35
C THR A 242 -30.93 -10.49 -13.13
N ILE A 243 -29.68 -10.58 -12.66
CA ILE A 243 -28.77 -9.44 -12.66
C ILE A 243 -28.02 -9.48 -14.00
N PRO A 244 -28.17 -8.46 -14.88
CA PRO A 244 -27.47 -8.43 -16.16
C PRO A 244 -25.96 -8.60 -15.98
N GLY A 245 -25.34 -9.52 -16.73
CA GLY A 245 -23.92 -9.81 -16.63
C GLY A 245 -23.51 -10.82 -15.54
N PHE A 246 -24.45 -11.32 -14.73
CA PHE A 246 -24.18 -12.33 -13.70
C PHE A 246 -25.07 -13.56 -13.86
N THR A 247 -24.48 -14.73 -13.71
CA THR A 247 -25.20 -15.99 -13.57
C THR A 247 -25.34 -16.33 -12.08
N LEU A 248 -26.55 -16.18 -11.54
CA LEU A 248 -26.85 -16.55 -10.15
C LEU A 248 -27.14 -18.06 -10.08
N THR A 249 -26.29 -18.81 -9.39
CA THR A 249 -26.53 -20.23 -9.10
C THR A 249 -27.04 -20.40 -7.68
N SER A 250 -28.23 -20.99 -7.50
CA SER A 250 -28.75 -21.32 -6.17
C SER A 250 -28.23 -22.69 -5.73
N LYS A 251 -27.42 -22.70 -4.67
CA LYS A 251 -27.06 -23.92 -3.96
C LYS A 251 -27.66 -23.84 -2.57
N LYS A 252 -28.62 -24.72 -2.26
CA LYS A 252 -29.10 -24.90 -0.88
C LYS A 252 -27.98 -25.58 -0.10
N VAL A 253 -27.28 -24.80 0.72
CA VAL A 253 -26.26 -25.29 1.64
C VAL A 253 -26.90 -25.29 3.04
N PRO A 254 -26.71 -26.33 3.86
CA PRO A 254 -27.17 -26.32 5.24
C PRO A 254 -26.56 -25.12 5.99
N ALA A 255 -27.39 -24.43 6.76
CA ALA A 255 -26.98 -23.30 7.61
C ALA A 255 -26.13 -23.77 8.79
#